data_AF-A0A6J1Q2F5-F1
#
_entry.id   AF-A0A6J1Q2F5-F1
#
_cell.length_a   1.000
_cell.length_b   1.000
_cell.length_c   1.000
_cell.angle_alpha   90.00
_cell.angle_beta   90.00
_cell.angle_gamma   90.00
#
_symmetry.space_group_name_H-M   'P 1'
#
loop_
_entity.id
_entity.type
_entity.pdbx_description
1 polymer ?
#
loop_
_entity_poly.entity_id
_entity_poly.type
_entity_poly.pdbx_seq_one_letter_code
_entity_poly.pdbx_strand_id
1 'polypeptide(L)'
;MYNYLSLPFQAIEIFLANIQPKNGKWSTEPYNVAQNCSSKGVTAQAQIEGRIQTNIYANIYFMIQNYGLISVTEELVINGHAEQVAWDQMKLETLEFIRT
;
A
#
# COMPACT_ATOMS: atom_id res chain seq x y z
N MET A 1 -6.02 -1.11 38.84
CA MET A 1 -4.94 -1.11 37.83
C MET A 1 -5.60 -1.23 36.46
N TYR A 2 -5.49 -0.22 35.60
CA TYR A 2 -6.14 -0.25 34.29
C TYR A 2 -5.35 -1.17 33.34
N ASN A 3 -6.06 -2.04 32.60
CA ASN A 3 -5.46 -2.93 31.61
C ASN A 3 -5.42 -2.24 30.23
N TYR A 4 -4.31 -1.55 29.96
CA TYR A 4 -4.09 -0.79 28.73
C TYR A 4 -3.80 -1.66 27.49
N LEU A 5 -3.59 -2.98 27.66
CA LEU A 5 -3.30 -3.92 26.57
C LEU A 5 -4.51 -4.78 26.19
N SER A 6 -5.69 -4.45 26.71
CA SER A 6 -6.93 -5.15 26.38
C SER A 6 -7.41 -4.87 24.95
N LEU A 7 -7.01 -3.73 24.36
CA LEU A 7 -7.30 -3.37 22.98
C LEU A 7 -6.18 -3.89 22.05
N PRO A 8 -6.50 -4.54 20.92
CA PRO A 8 -5.49 -4.87 19.94
C PRO A 8 -4.85 -3.61 19.35
N PHE A 9 -3.59 -3.73 18.94
CA PHE A 9 -2.92 -2.67 18.20
C PHE A 9 -3.73 -2.29 16.96
N GLN A 10 -3.95 -0.99 16.78
CA GLN A 10 -4.84 -0.46 15.74
C GLN A 10 -4.10 -0.01 14.48
N ALA A 11 -2.78 0.19 14.59
CA ALA A 11 -1.93 0.42 13.43
C ALA A 11 -1.58 -0.93 12.81
N ILE A 12 -2.02 -1.15 11.58
CA ILE A 12 -1.75 -2.37 10.82
C ILE A 12 -0.81 -1.98 9.69
N GLU A 13 0.38 -2.59 9.68
CA GLU A 13 1.32 -2.46 8.57
C GLU A 13 0.82 -3.27 7.37
N ILE A 14 0.89 -2.68 6.19
CA ILE A 14 0.49 -3.30 4.93
C ILE A 14 1.48 -2.96 3.82
N PHE A 15 1.48 -3.78 2.79
CA PHE A 15 2.19 -3.56 1.54
C PHE A 15 1.18 -3.52 0.40
N LEU A 16 1.43 -2.69 -0.62
CA LEU A 16 0.57 -2.67 -1.80
C LEU A 16 0.69 -4.01 -2.53
N ALA A 17 -0.46 -4.64 -2.78
CA ALA A 17 -0.52 -5.89 -3.52
C ALA A 17 -0.35 -5.64 -5.02
N ASN A 18 0.05 -6.71 -5.71
CA ASN A 18 0.08 -6.82 -7.16
C ASN A 18 1.07 -5.90 -7.90
N ILE A 19 2.02 -5.26 -7.20
CA ILE A 19 3.00 -4.35 -7.78
C ILE A 19 4.39 -4.54 -7.20
N GLN A 20 5.43 -4.21 -7.96
CA GLN A 20 6.79 -4.10 -7.43
C GLN A 20 7.55 -2.94 -8.10
N PRO A 21 8.64 -2.44 -7.51
CA PRO A 21 9.45 -1.41 -8.13
C PRO A 21 10.23 -1.98 -9.33
N LYS A 22 10.17 -1.30 -10.49
CA LYS A 22 10.83 -1.74 -11.74
C LYS A 22 12.33 -1.99 -11.61
N ASN A 23 13.02 -1.14 -10.83
CA ASN A 23 14.47 -1.22 -10.64
C ASN A 23 14.84 -1.85 -9.29
N GLY A 24 13.91 -2.59 -8.68
CA GLY A 24 14.08 -3.18 -7.35
C GLY A 24 14.04 -2.17 -6.20
N LYS A 25 14.03 -0.86 -6.47
CA LYS A 25 13.93 0.23 -5.48
C LYS A 25 12.77 1.15 -5.82
N TRP A 26 11.98 1.50 -4.81
CA TRP A 26 10.96 2.54 -4.92
C TRP A 26 11.62 3.91 -5.06
N SER A 27 11.17 4.72 -6.01
CA SER A 27 11.52 6.13 -6.08
C SER A 27 10.59 6.96 -5.18
N THR A 28 10.84 8.26 -5.05
CA THR A 28 10.04 9.16 -4.19
C THR A 28 8.62 9.40 -4.74
N GLU A 29 8.43 9.30 -6.05
CA GLU A 29 7.18 9.60 -6.74
C GLU A 29 6.01 8.68 -6.31
N PRO A 30 6.18 7.35 -6.17
CA PRO A 30 5.16 6.47 -5.60
C PRO A 30 4.63 6.95 -4.23
N TYR A 31 5.52 7.43 -3.37
CA TYR A 31 5.14 7.93 -2.05
C TYR A 31 4.34 9.22 -2.15
N ASN A 32 4.68 10.10 -3.10
CA ASN A 32 3.90 11.32 -3.35
C ASN A 32 2.48 10.99 -3.85
N VAL A 33 2.32 9.98 -4.70
CA VAL A 33 0.99 9.51 -5.14
C VAL A 33 0.18 9.02 -3.94
N ALA A 34 0.75 8.13 -3.12
CA ALA A 34 0.09 7.64 -1.92
C ALA A 34 -0.26 8.77 -0.93
N GLN A 35 0.66 9.72 -0.75
CA GLN A 35 0.47 10.86 0.14
C GLN A 35 -0.64 11.80 -0.33
N ASN A 36 -0.67 12.13 -1.62
CA ASN A 36 -1.72 12.97 -2.22
C ASN A 36 -3.12 12.35 -2.05
N CYS A 37 -3.23 11.03 -2.17
CA CYS A 37 -4.49 10.33 -1.94
C CYS A 37 -4.88 10.29 -0.45
N SER A 38 -3.92 10.33 0.48
CA SER A 38 -4.14 10.27 1.94
C SER A 38 -4.43 11.61 2.65
N SER A 39 -4.87 12.63 1.92
CA SER A 39 -5.15 13.96 2.50
C SER A 39 -6.25 13.92 3.58
N LYS A 40 -6.24 14.90 4.51
CA LYS A 40 -7.17 14.93 5.66
C LYS A 40 -8.63 14.84 5.20
N GLY A 41 -9.36 13.88 5.76
CA GLY A 41 -10.78 13.65 5.47
C GLY A 41 -11.04 12.71 4.31
N VAL A 42 -10.01 12.18 3.65
CA VAL A 42 -10.16 11.14 2.63
C VAL A 42 -10.19 9.77 3.29
N THR A 43 -11.19 8.96 2.92
CA THR A 43 -11.30 7.56 3.36
C THR A 43 -10.96 6.65 2.20
N ALA A 44 -10.08 5.68 2.44
CA ALA A 44 -9.73 4.67 1.46
C ALA A 44 -10.37 3.32 1.83
N GLN A 45 -10.67 2.51 0.81
CA GLN A 45 -10.97 1.10 0.99
C GLN A 45 -9.68 0.30 0.84
N ALA A 46 -9.37 -0.53 1.83
CA ALA A 46 -8.30 -1.51 1.75
C ALA A 46 -8.90 -2.90 1.52
N GLN A 47 -8.48 -3.57 0.44
CA GLN A 47 -8.85 -4.96 0.15
C GLN A 47 -7.63 -5.85 0.38
N ILE A 48 -7.71 -6.74 1.36
CA ILE A 48 -6.64 -7.71 1.64
C ILE A 48 -6.66 -8.77 0.55
N GLU A 49 -5.54 -8.91 -0.17
CA GLU A 49 -5.33 -9.96 -1.17
C GLU A 49 -4.77 -11.23 -0.53
N GLY A 50 -3.88 -11.07 0.45
CA GLY A 50 -3.25 -12.22 1.08
C GLY A 50 -2.18 -11.85 2.10
N ARG A 51 -1.47 -12.89 2.53
CA ARG A 51 -0.35 -12.77 3.46
C ARG A 51 0.82 -13.60 2.95
N ILE A 52 2.02 -13.04 3.05
CA ILE A 52 3.28 -13.78 2.86
C ILE A 52 4.06 -13.61 4.15
N GLN A 53 4.29 -14.71 4.86
CA GLN A 53 4.86 -14.69 6.21
C GLN A 53 4.04 -13.74 7.13
N THR A 54 4.65 -12.67 7.63
CA THR A 54 4.02 -11.65 8.48
C THR A 54 3.45 -10.47 7.71
N ASN A 55 3.79 -10.32 6.42
CA ASN A 55 3.40 -9.18 5.61
C ASN A 55 1.97 -9.35 5.10
N ILE A 56 1.16 -8.30 5.25
CA ILE A 56 -0.20 -8.22 4.74
C ILE A 56 -0.16 -7.45 3.42
N TYR A 57 -0.64 -8.07 2.35
CA TYR A 57 -0.72 -7.45 1.03
C TYR A 57 -2.16 -7.02 0.76
N ALA A 58 -2.34 -5.74 0.43
CA ALA A 58 -3.64 -5.17 0.17
C ALA A 58 -3.63 -4.22 -1.04
N ASN A 59 -4.72 -4.22 -1.80
CA ASN A 59 -5.00 -3.15 -2.75
C ASN A 59 -5.70 -2.00 -2.04
N ILE A 60 -5.26 -0.77 -2.33
CA ILE A 60 -5.87 0.44 -1.78
C ILE A 60 -6.64 1.15 -2.88
N TYR A 61 -7.89 1.49 -2.57
CA TYR A 61 -8.77 2.20 -3.45
C TYR A 61 -9.27 3.48 -2.80
N PHE A 62 -9.26 4.57 -3.57
CA PHE A 62 -9.79 5.85 -3.16
C PHE A 62 -11.09 6.13 -3.91
N MET A 63 -12.14 6.47 -3.17
CA MET A 63 -13.37 6.99 -3.77
C MET A 63 -13.25 8.50 -3.88
N ILE A 64 -13.06 8.99 -5.10
CA ILE A 64 -12.95 10.41 -5.38
C ILE A 64 -14.28 10.89 -5.97
N GLN A 65 -14.88 11.90 -5.34
CA GLN A 65 -16.10 12.53 -5.82
C GLN A 65 -15.91 12.98 -7.27
N ASN A 66 -16.85 12.62 -8.16
CA ASN A 66 -16.86 12.90 -9.60
C ASN A 66 -15.85 12.12 -10.47
N TYR A 67 -14.91 11.36 -9.88
CA TYR A 67 -13.94 10.55 -10.63
C TYR A 67 -14.11 9.05 -10.40
N GLY A 68 -14.85 8.65 -9.35
CA GLY A 68 -15.15 7.25 -9.06
C GLY A 68 -14.08 6.59 -8.20
N LEU A 69 -13.91 5.28 -8.38
CA LEU A 69 -12.95 4.47 -7.64
C LEU A 69 -11.60 4.50 -8.35
N ILE A 70 -10.54 4.89 -7.65
CA ILE A 70 -9.17 4.92 -8.15
C ILE A 70 -8.34 3.87 -7.40
N SER A 71 -7.67 3.00 -8.13
CA SER A 71 -6.70 2.03 -7.61
C SER A 71 -5.31 2.66 -7.53
N VAL A 72 -4.70 2.67 -6.34
CA VAL A 72 -3.32 3.16 -6.18
C VAL A 72 -2.35 2.32 -7.01
N THR A 73 -2.56 1.00 -7.00
CA THR A 73 -1.77 0.04 -7.79
C THR A 73 -1.79 0.38 -9.28
N GLU A 74 -2.97 0.66 -9.84
CA GLU A 74 -3.10 1.01 -11.27
C GLU A 74 -2.44 2.35 -11.57
N GLU A 75 -2.64 3.37 -10.73
CA GLU A 75 -1.99 4.68 -10.89
C GLU A 75 -0.47 4.56 -10.92
N LEU A 76 0.12 3.77 -10.03
CA LEU A 76 1.57 3.56 -10.00
C LEU A 76 2.09 2.85 -11.25
N VAL A 77 1.33 1.89 -11.79
CA VAL A 77 1.72 1.17 -13.01
C VAL A 77 1.57 2.05 -14.25
N ILE A 78 0.45 2.76 -14.39
CA ILE A 78 0.15 3.65 -15.53
C ILE A 78 1.17 4.79 -15.63
N ASN A 79 1.52 5.40 -14.49
CA ASN A 79 2.54 6.44 -14.44
C ASN A 79 3.97 5.90 -14.53
N GLY A 80 4.12 4.58 -14.66
CA GLY A 80 5.40 3.92 -14.91
C GLY A 80 6.31 3.78 -13.70
N HIS A 81 5.80 4.04 -12.49
CA HIS A 81 6.53 3.94 -11.23
C HIS A 81 6.64 2.52 -10.70
N ALA A 82 5.73 1.63 -11.10
CA ALA A 82 5.71 0.23 -10.72
C ALA A 82 5.49 -0.69 -11.92
N GLU A 83 5.78 -1.97 -11.75
CA GLU A 83 5.35 -3.04 -12.66
C GLU A 83 4.41 -4.00 -11.94
N GLN A 84 3.52 -4.61 -12.72
CA GLN A 84 2.51 -5.52 -12.20
C GLN A 84 3.11 -6.91 -12.00
N VAL A 85 2.94 -7.46 -10.80
CA VAL A 85 3.39 -8.80 -10.42
C VAL A 85 2.35 -9.40 -9.48
N ALA A 86 1.93 -10.64 -9.68
CA ALA A 86 0.96 -11.28 -8.79
C ALA A 86 1.47 -11.25 -7.34
N TRP A 87 0.58 -10.93 -6.39
CA TRP A 87 1.00 -10.70 -5.00
C TRP A 87 1.78 -11.87 -4.40
N ASP A 88 1.44 -13.12 -4.73
CA ASP A 88 2.08 -14.35 -4.27
C ASP A 88 3.47 -14.60 -4.87
N GLN A 89 3.83 -13.87 -5.92
CA GLN A 89 5.13 -13.92 -6.59
C GLN A 89 6.02 -12.71 -6.29
N MET A 90 5.50 -11.74 -5.53
CA MET A 90 6.25 -10.55 -5.17
C MET A 90 7.47 -10.88 -4.32
N LYS A 91 8.55 -10.14 -4.53
CA LYS A 91 9.69 -10.17 -3.62
C LYS A 91 9.27 -9.57 -2.28
N LEU A 92 9.68 -10.19 -1.19
CA LEU A 92 9.39 -9.68 0.15
C LEU A 92 10.01 -8.30 0.30
N GLU A 93 9.17 -7.31 0.58
CA GLU A 93 9.62 -5.99 0.96
C GLU A 93 9.98 -6.00 2.45
N THR A 94 11.20 -5.55 2.76
CA THR A 94 11.67 -5.35 4.13
C THR A 94 11.88 -3.86 4.38
N LEU A 95 11.53 -3.39 5.58
CA LEU A 95 11.66 -1.97 5.96
C LEU A 95 13.07 -1.38 5.77
N GLU A 96 14.12 -2.19 5.82
CA GLU A 96 15.49 -1.73 5.52
C GLU A 96 15.66 -1.21 4.10
N PHE A 97 14.82 -1.67 3.16
CA PHE A 97 14.84 -1.25 1.77
C PHE A 97 14.10 0.08 1.52
N ILE A 98 13.25 0.51 2.46
CA ILE A 98 12.34 1.66 2.32
C ILE A 98 12.96 2.96 2.90
N ARG A 99 14.04 2.88 3.68
CA ARG A 99 14.67 4.04 4.36
C ARG A 99 15.95 4.58 3.72
N THR A 100 16.22 4.34 2.43
CA THR A 100 17.43 4.86 1.75
C THR A 100 17.15 6.16 1.02
#